data_AF-A0A847ZT87-F1
#
_entry.id   AF-A0A847ZT87-F1
#
_cell.length_a   1.000
_cell.length_b   1.000
_cell.length_c   1.000
_cell.angle_alpha   90.00
_cell.angle_beta   90.00
_cell.angle_gamma   90.00
#
_symmetry.space_group_name_H-M   'P 1'
#
loop_
_entity.id
_entity.type
_entity.pdbx_description
1 polymer ?
#
loop_
_entity_poly.entity_id
_entity_poly.type
_entity_poly.pdbx_seq_one_letter_code
_entity_poly.pdbx_strand_id
1 'polypeptide(L)' 'MIRRNHLAKSKVSVSALGLGCASLAGIFQPVAMQVARETIELAFASGIRYFDTAPFYGYGRSERMVG' A
#
# COMPACT_ATOMS: atom_id res chain seq x y z
N MET A 1 9.99 -1.83 -15.96
CA MET A 1 9.14 -2.90 -15.42
C MET A 1 9.65 -3.26 -14.02
N ILE A 2 8.78 -3.30 -13.00
CA ILE A 2 9.19 -3.62 -11.61
C ILE A 2 9.50 -5.13 -11.52
N ARG A 3 10.68 -5.48 -10.99
CA ARG A 3 11.08 -6.89 -10.72
C ARG A 3 10.07 -7.56 -9.79
N ARG A 4 9.88 -8.87 -9.89
CA ARG A 4 9.06 -9.65 -8.97
C ARG A 4 9.89 -10.61 -8.11
N ASN A 5 9.47 -10.85 -6.87
CA ASN A 5 10.08 -11.82 -5.95
C ASN A 5 9.01 -12.81 -5.46
N HIS A 6 9.42 -14.03 -5.11
CA HIS A 6 8.55 -15.00 -4.42
C HIS A 6 8.57 -14.75 -2.91
N LEU A 7 7.40 -14.85 -2.27
CA LEU A 7 7.30 -14.76 -0.81
C LEU A 7 7.74 -16.09 -0.19
N ALA A 8 8.95 -16.10 0.38
CA ALA A 8 9.57 -17.26 1.00
C ALA A 8 9.46 -18.51 0.10
N LYS A 9 8.93 -19.63 0.62
CA LYS A 9 8.74 -20.88 -0.12
C LYS A 9 7.37 -20.97 -0.83
N SER A 10 6.60 -19.89 -0.88
CA SER A 10 5.26 -19.88 -1.46
C SER A 10 5.29 -19.66 -2.97
N LYS A 11 4.20 -20.03 -3.66
CA LYS A 11 3.97 -19.69 -5.08
C LYS A 11 3.54 -18.23 -5.28
N VAL A 12 3.34 -17.47 -4.20
CA VAL A 12 2.93 -16.06 -4.29
C VAL A 12 4.10 -15.23 -4.77
N SER A 13 3.91 -14.57 -5.91
CA SER A 13 4.86 -13.62 -6.48
C SER A 13 4.36 -12.19 -6.22
N VAL A 14 5.22 -11.32 -5.72
CA VAL A 14 4.92 -9.92 -5.45
C VAL A 14 5.88 -8.99 -6.19
N SER A 15 5.52 -7.72 -6.36
CA SER A 15 6.47 -6.70 -6.83
C SER A 15 7.62 -6.57 -5.82
N ALA A 16 8.85 -6.38 -6.31
CA ALA A 16 10.03 -6.21 -5.46
C ALA A 16 10.02 -4.91 -4.66
N LEU A 17 9.19 -3.95 -5.09
CA LEU A 17 8.86 -2.73 -4.36
C LEU A 17 7.41 -2.84 -3.88
N GLY A 18 7.16 -2.52 -2.61
CA GLY A 18 5.83 -2.41 -2.03
C GLY A 18 5.51 -0.97 -1.61
N LEU A 19 4.22 -0.68 -1.40
CA LEU A 19 3.74 0.59 -0.85
C LEU A 19 3.32 0.40 0.62
N GLY A 20 4.02 1.06 1.54
CA GLY A 20 3.59 1.17 2.94
C GLY A 20 2.52 2.24 3.11
N CYS A 21 1.39 1.90 3.72
CA CYS A 21 0.19 2.75 3.74
C CYS A 21 -0.06 3.44 5.09
N ALA A 22 0.90 3.37 6.03
CA ALA A 22 0.78 3.99 7.35
C ALA A 22 0.61 5.52 7.27
N SER A 23 1.38 6.19 6.41
CA SER A 23 1.31 7.64 6.19
C SER A 23 -0.03 8.08 5.60
N LEU A 24 -0.68 7.24 4.78
CA LEU A 24 -1.99 7.52 4.18
C LEU A 24 -3.10 7.59 5.23
N ALA A 25 -2.90 6.97 6.39
CA ALA A 25 -3.80 7.08 7.53
C ALA A 25 -3.67 8.42 8.27
N GLY A 26 -2.78 9.30 7.85
CA GLY A 26 -2.60 10.63 8.42
C GLY A 26 -1.91 10.63 9.79
N ILE A 27 -1.08 9.63 10.08
CA ILE A 27 -0.38 9.48 11.37
C ILE A 27 0.68 10.56 11.62
N PHE A 28 1.16 11.22 10.56
CA PHE A 28 2.13 12.32 10.65
C PHE A 28 1.50 13.68 10.35
N GLN A 29 0.64 13.74 9.33
CA GLN A 29 -0.10 14.92 8.92
C GLN A 29 -1.43 14.50 8.28
N PRO A 30 -2.47 15.34 8.29
CA PRO A 30 -3.74 15.01 7.65
C PRO A 30 -3.56 14.67 6.16
N VAL A 31 -4.15 13.54 5.73
CA VAL A 31 -4.21 13.12 4.33
C VAL A 31 -5.67 13.04 3.90
N ALA A 32 -6.00 13.76 2.83
CA ALA A 32 -7.31 13.71 2.19
C ALA A 32 -7.52 12.35 1.52
N MET A 33 -8.75 11.82 1.61
CA MET A 33 -9.08 10.50 1.05
C MET A 33 -8.80 10.40 -0.46
N GLN A 34 -9.06 11.48 -1.19
CA GLN A 34 -8.76 11.56 -2.63
C GLN A 34 -7.27 11.38 -2.92
N VAL A 35 -6.38 12.01 -2.14
CA VAL A 35 -4.92 11.88 -2.30
C VAL A 35 -4.45 10.46 -1.98
N ALA A 36 -4.99 9.84 -0.93
CA ALA A 36 -4.68 8.45 -0.61
C ALA A 36 -5.10 7.51 -1.75
N ARG A 37 -6.31 7.71 -2.30
CA ARG A 37 -6.82 6.95 -3.44
C ARG A 37 -5.96 7.10 -4.68
N GLU A 38 -5.63 8.33 -5.07
CA GLU A 38 -4.77 8.61 -6.23
C GLU A 38 -3.38 7.99 -6.07
N THR A 39 -2.83 8.01 -4.86
CA THR A 39 -1.54 7.37 -4.54
C THR A 39 -1.60 5.86 -4.77
N ILE A 40 -2.66 5.21 -4.29
CA ILE A 40 -2.87 3.76 -4.45
C ILE A 40 -3.08 3.40 -5.92
N GLU A 41 -3.94 4.15 -6.63
CA GLU A 41 -4.23 3.94 -8.05
C GLU A 41 -2.97 4.10 -8.90
N LEU A 42 -2.16 5.12 -8.65
CA LEU A 42 -0.90 5.34 -9.36
C LEU A 42 0.13 4.25 -9.07
N ALA A 43 0.27 3.82 -7.81
CA ALA A 43 1.14 2.71 -7.43
C ALA A 43 0.73 1.41 -8.17
N PHE A 44 -0.57 1.14 -8.22
CA PHE A 44 -1.10 -0.02 -8.93
C PHE A 44 -0.86 0.09 -10.45
N ALA A 45 -1.14 1.24 -11.07
CA ALA A 45 -0.85 1.49 -12.48
C ALA A 45 0.65 1.36 -12.80
N SER A 46 1.53 1.72 -11.87
CA SER A 46 2.99 1.62 -12.00
C SER A 46 3.54 0.19 -11.82
N GLY A 47 2.68 -0.78 -11.51
CA GLY A 47 3.04 -2.19 -11.38
C GLY A 47 3.37 -2.67 -9.97
N ILE A 48 3.14 -1.84 -8.93
CA ILE A 48 3.22 -2.29 -7.53
C ILE A 48 2.03 -3.22 -7.25
N ARG A 49 2.32 -4.36 -6.64
CA ARG A 49 1.33 -5.41 -6.27
C ARG A 49 1.48 -5.87 -4.83
N TYR A 50 2.25 -5.14 -4.03
CA TYR A 50 2.40 -5.39 -2.61
C TYR A 50 2.10 -4.10 -1.83
N PHE A 51 1.04 -4.14 -1.04
CA PHE A 51 0.58 -3.02 -0.22
C PHE A 51 0.59 -3.48 1.24
N ASP A 52 1.24 -2.69 2.10
CA ASP A 52 1.36 -2.96 3.52
C ASP A 52 0.47 -2.01 4.31
N THR A 53 -0.37 -2.57 5.16
CA THR A 53 -1.31 -1.86 6.05
C THR A 53 -1.47 -2.62 7.35
N ALA A 54 -2.07 -1.99 8.36
CA ALA A 54 -2.35 -2.60 9.65
C ALA A 54 -3.48 -1.87 10.38
N PRO A 55 -4.23 -2.55 11.29
CA PRO A 55 -5.24 -1.92 12.12
C PRO A 55 -4.69 -0.75 12.95
N PHE A 56 -3.43 -0.84 13.39
CA PHE A 56 -2.82 0.22 14.20
C PHE A 56 -2.49 1.50 13.40
N TYR A 57 -2.51 1.44 12.07
CA TYR A 57 -2.27 2.60 11.22
C TYR A 57 -3.53 3.46 11.15
N GLY A 58 -3.63 4.41 12.09
CA GLY A 58 -4.76 5.29 12.24
C GLY A 58 -6.06 4.55 12.62
N TYR A 59 -5.97 3.53 13.46
CA TYR A 59 -7.11 2.77 13.99
C TYR A 59 -8.08 2.29 12.89
N GLY A 60 -7.53 1.51 11.95
CA GLY A 60 -8.22 0.96 10.77
C GLY A 60 -8.42 1.95 9.63
N ARG A 61 -7.96 3.21 9.76
CA ARG A 61 -8.07 4.19 8.67
C ARG A 61 -7.20 3.81 7.49
N SER A 62 -5.99 3.27 7.70
CA SER A 62 -5.14 2.81 6.59
C SER A 62 -5.82 1.72 5.77
N GLU A 63 -6.39 0.73 6.44
CA GLU A 63 -7.09 -0.39 5.79
C GLU A 63 -8.24 0.14 4.92
N ARG A 64 -9.10 1.02 5.48
CA ARG A 64 -10.21 1.66 4.75
C ARG A 64 -9.79 2.54 3.57
N MET A 65 -8.57 3.08 3.59
CA MET A 65 -8.04 3.85 2.46
C MET A 65 -7.54 2.91 1.36
N VAL A 66 -7.01 1.75 1.73
CA VAL A 66 -6.48 0.73 0.82
C VAL A 66 -7.61 -0.10 0.17
N GLY A 67 -8.71 -0.39 0.89
CA GLY A 67 -9.87 -1.15 0.39
C GLY A 67 -11.09 -1.07 1.29
#